data_AF-A0A4R7T593-F1
#
_entry.id   AF-A0A4R7T593-F1
#
_cell.length_a   1.000
_cell.length_b   1.000
_cell.length_c   1.000
_cell.angle_alpha   90.00
_cell.angle_beta   90.00
_cell.angle_gamma   90.00
#
_symmetry.space_group_name_H-M   'P 1'
#
loop_
_entity.id
_entity.type
_entity.pdbx_description
1 polymer ?
#
loop_
_entity_poly.entity_id
_entity_poly.type
_entity_poly.pdbx_seq_one_letter_code
_entity_poly.pdbx_strand_id
1 'polypeptide(L)'
;MSLVLGIGLRSGTSYRELRDLVEKALAGLSPQDVIRVVTVEGKETEPGLQRLVASLAAELFTAPSPELSQQQVPTPSDEVERLTGTASVAEAAVILSGAELVVPKQRSARATVAVGKLPDNQRQPAAPGYPQAERETVHRVLAERRDVRRGFLDQPIADDVLTRVLESAHRAPSVGLSQPWDFVLIRDIATRRKVHDLAIAQRDAFAASLPADRRNAFDGLKIEAILDTPLNIAVTCDPGRGGRHVLGRHADPRTTWFSAAIAIQNLWLAARAEGLGVGWVSFFEPGEVGAVLDLPAQVELVGYLCVGHVEEFAAAPELVRSGWAARRPLSWAVHQEAWGQRGLPGAPPSQVIVQDAVQAEGVAKPVGSQVVHLVVVDAAQPELLERPEALVVQVGGEKPAADFGVLWRPARSVDEALELGVEVARDLVLQGVGEIVVELPVESDVSRALARGVRLGGLACGITVDEPGEMRDSSA
;
A
#
# COMPACT_ATOMS: atom_id res chain seq x y z
N MET A 1 -5.78 -5.60 29.54
CA MET A 1 -5.33 -6.35 30.74
C MET A 1 -4.49 -7.51 30.24
N SER A 2 -3.40 -7.91 30.90
CA SER A 2 -2.59 -9.04 30.43
C SER A 2 -2.86 -10.27 31.30
N LEU A 3 -3.36 -11.35 30.72
CA LEU A 3 -3.70 -12.59 31.41
C LEU A 3 -2.68 -13.70 31.15
N VAL A 4 -2.47 -14.53 32.16
CA VAL A 4 -1.69 -15.77 32.11
C VAL A 4 -2.61 -16.92 32.47
N LEU A 5 -2.57 -17.99 31.67
CA LEU A 5 -3.20 -19.26 32.01
C LEU A 5 -2.15 -20.23 32.54
N GLY A 6 -2.32 -20.72 33.75
CA GLY A 6 -1.58 -21.87 34.25
C GLY A 6 -2.37 -23.14 33.98
N ILE A 7 -1.78 -24.13 33.31
CA ILE A 7 -2.46 -25.36 32.91
C ILE A 7 -1.71 -26.60 33.41
N GLY A 8 -2.37 -27.42 34.22
CA GLY A 8 -1.92 -28.78 34.52
C GLY A 8 -2.79 -29.80 33.78
N LEU A 9 -2.19 -30.77 33.08
CA LEU A 9 -2.94 -31.74 32.27
C LEU A 9 -2.33 -33.16 32.30
N ARG A 10 -3.19 -34.17 32.16
CA ARG A 10 -2.79 -35.56 31.91
C ARG A 10 -2.48 -35.75 30.42
N SER A 11 -1.59 -36.68 30.10
CA SER A 11 -1.28 -36.98 28.69
C SER A 11 -2.51 -37.47 27.92
N GLY A 12 -2.63 -37.03 26.67
CA GLY A 12 -3.78 -37.32 25.82
C GLY A 12 -5.07 -36.57 26.20
N THR A 13 -4.98 -35.49 26.97
CA THR A 13 -6.14 -34.61 27.20
C THR A 13 -6.53 -33.93 25.89
N SER A 14 -7.81 -33.99 25.54
CA SER A 14 -8.30 -33.48 24.26
C SER A 14 -8.32 -31.94 24.23
N TYR A 15 -8.11 -31.35 23.05
CA TYR A 15 -8.30 -29.91 22.84
C TYR A 15 -9.69 -29.43 23.28
N ARG A 16 -10.75 -30.21 23.01
CA ARG A 16 -12.12 -29.86 23.40
C ARG A 16 -12.26 -29.70 24.91
N GLU A 17 -11.72 -30.66 25.67
CA GLU A 17 -11.76 -30.60 27.14
C GLU A 17 -10.99 -29.39 27.68
N LEU A 18 -9.80 -29.11 27.12
CA LEU A 18 -9.01 -27.94 27.51
C LEU A 18 -9.72 -26.62 27.18
N ARG A 19 -10.27 -26.51 25.96
CA ARG A 19 -11.02 -25.32 25.53
C ARG A 19 -12.23 -25.09 26.43
N ASP A 20 -13.05 -26.10 26.67
CA ASP A 20 -14.27 -25.97 27.49
C ASP A 20 -13.91 -25.57 28.94
N LEU A 21 -12.78 -26.07 29.47
CA LEU A 21 -12.27 -25.69 30.79
C LEU A 21 -11.74 -24.25 30.82
N VAL A 22 -11.02 -23.81 29.78
CA VAL A 22 -10.51 -22.44 29.65
C VAL A 22 -11.63 -21.44 29.47
N GLU A 23 -12.62 -21.72 28.60
CA GLU A 23 -13.81 -20.87 28.41
C GLU A 23 -14.56 -20.66 29.72
N LYS A 24 -14.71 -21.73 30.53
CA LYS A 24 -15.30 -21.64 31.85
C LYS A 24 -14.45 -20.82 32.82
N ALA A 25 -13.13 -21.00 32.82
CA ALA A 25 -12.21 -20.26 33.70
C ALA A 25 -12.14 -18.77 33.34
N LEU A 26 -12.34 -18.42 32.07
CA LEU A 26 -12.36 -17.06 31.56
C LEU A 26 -13.76 -16.43 31.56
N ALA A 27 -14.77 -17.05 32.19
CA ALA A 27 -16.10 -16.46 32.26
C ALA A 27 -16.06 -15.05 32.92
N GLY A 28 -16.36 -14.01 32.14
CA GLY A 28 -16.25 -12.61 32.57
C GLY A 28 -14.91 -11.92 32.27
N LEU A 29 -13.99 -12.61 31.58
CA LEU A 29 -12.71 -12.10 31.08
C LEU A 29 -12.64 -12.25 29.56
N SER A 30 -11.81 -11.45 28.89
CA SER A 30 -11.61 -11.58 27.44
C SER A 30 -10.55 -12.64 27.12
N PRO A 31 -10.84 -13.66 26.28
CA PRO A 31 -9.82 -14.60 25.81
C PRO A 31 -8.66 -13.93 25.07
N GLN A 32 -8.89 -12.77 24.43
CA GLN A 32 -7.86 -12.01 23.73
C GLN A 32 -6.85 -11.34 24.67
N ASP A 33 -7.18 -11.22 25.97
CA ASP A 33 -6.26 -10.69 26.97
C ASP A 33 -5.23 -11.76 27.42
N VAL A 34 -5.41 -13.04 27.06
CA VAL A 34 -4.47 -14.12 27.37
C VAL A 34 -3.25 -14.01 26.47
N ILE A 35 -2.11 -13.61 27.05
CA ILE A 35 -0.85 -13.46 26.31
C ILE A 35 0.13 -14.61 26.55
N ARG A 36 -0.05 -15.37 27.64
CA ARG A 36 0.83 -16.49 27.99
C ARG A 36 0.05 -17.67 28.54
N VAL A 37 0.50 -18.87 28.20
CA VAL A 37 0.10 -20.14 28.79
C VAL A 37 1.33 -20.77 29.42
N VAL A 38 1.23 -21.21 30.67
CA VAL A 38 2.34 -21.80 31.41
C VAL A 38 1.94 -23.17 31.93
N THR A 39 2.79 -24.17 31.71
CA THR A 39 2.58 -25.54 32.19
C THR A 39 3.87 -26.12 32.79
N VAL A 40 3.82 -27.34 33.32
CA VAL A 40 5.00 -28.06 33.78
C VAL A 40 5.78 -28.63 32.59
N GLU A 41 7.11 -28.66 32.67
CA GLU A 41 7.97 -29.32 31.68
C GLU A 41 7.53 -30.76 31.36
N GLY A 42 7.70 -31.16 30.10
CA GLY A 42 7.27 -32.46 29.57
C GLY A 42 5.81 -32.48 29.08
N LYS A 43 5.11 -31.35 29.08
CA LYS A 43 3.74 -31.20 28.56
C LYS A 43 3.63 -30.33 27.32
N GLU A 44 4.70 -29.67 26.92
CA GLU A 44 4.76 -28.77 25.77
C GLU A 44 4.40 -29.47 24.46
N THR A 45 4.64 -30.77 24.32
CA THR A 45 4.34 -31.52 23.09
C THR A 45 2.93 -32.11 23.04
N GLU A 46 2.10 -31.92 24.08
CA GLU A 46 0.73 -32.46 24.11
C GLU A 46 -0.13 -31.80 23.01
N PRO A 47 -0.68 -32.57 22.04
CA PRO A 47 -1.39 -32.01 20.89
C PRO A 47 -2.58 -31.11 21.25
N GLY A 48 -3.29 -31.47 22.33
CA GLY A 48 -4.41 -30.68 22.85
C GLY A 48 -3.98 -29.30 23.34
N LEU A 49 -2.82 -29.22 24.00
CA LEU A 49 -2.27 -27.98 24.54
C LEU A 49 -1.75 -27.08 23.41
N GLN A 50 -0.97 -27.62 22.48
CA GLN A 50 -0.46 -26.88 21.32
C GLN A 50 -1.60 -26.24 20.51
N ARG A 51 -2.68 -27.01 20.27
CA ARG A 51 -3.86 -26.48 19.57
C ARG A 51 -4.58 -25.39 20.36
N LEU A 52 -4.66 -25.52 21.69
CA LEU A 52 -5.25 -24.48 22.55
C LEU A 52 -4.43 -23.20 22.51
N VAL A 53 -3.12 -23.28 22.70
CA VAL A 53 -2.20 -22.13 22.67
C VAL A 53 -2.32 -21.39 21.34
N ALA A 54 -2.30 -22.12 20.21
CA ALA A 54 -2.49 -21.54 18.89
C ALA A 54 -3.84 -20.84 18.74
N SER A 55 -4.93 -21.42 19.28
CA SER A 55 -6.26 -20.80 19.23
C SER A 55 -6.39 -19.51 20.03
N LEU A 56 -5.55 -19.33 21.05
CA LEU A 56 -5.50 -18.14 21.90
C LEU A 56 -4.51 -17.09 21.38
N ALA A 57 -3.69 -17.42 20.38
CA ALA A 57 -2.55 -16.62 19.94
C ALA A 57 -1.60 -16.24 21.10
N ALA A 58 -1.46 -17.13 22.09
CA ALA A 58 -0.63 -16.92 23.28
C ALA A 58 0.74 -17.59 23.13
N GLU A 59 1.73 -17.13 23.90
CA GLU A 59 3.03 -17.80 24.01
C GLU A 59 2.97 -18.94 25.04
N LEU A 60 3.57 -20.09 24.72
CA LEU A 60 3.67 -21.22 25.66
C LEU A 60 5.02 -21.20 26.38
N PHE A 61 4.97 -21.25 27.71
CA PHE A 61 6.12 -21.44 28.58
C PHE A 61 5.98 -22.72 29.40
N THR A 62 7.11 -23.31 29.75
CA THR A 62 7.21 -24.45 30.66
C THR A 62 8.02 -24.08 31.89
N ALA A 63 7.64 -24.63 33.03
CA ALA A 63 8.34 -24.44 34.28
C ALA A 63 8.77 -25.79 34.88
N PRO A 64 10.00 -25.90 35.42
CA PRO A 64 10.44 -27.08 36.14
C PRO A 64 9.56 -27.36 37.37
N SER A 65 9.26 -28.63 37.62
CA SER A 65 8.52 -29.04 38.82
C SER A 65 9.10 -28.50 40.15
N PRO A 66 10.44 -28.50 40.37
CA PRO A 66 11.03 -27.94 41.59
C PRO A 66 10.80 -26.44 41.80
N GLU A 67 10.57 -25.66 40.75
CA GLU A 67 10.26 -24.24 40.85
C GLU A 67 8.78 -24.02 41.15
N LEU A 68 7.92 -24.85 40.54
CA LEU A 68 6.48 -24.85 40.82
C LEU A 68 6.16 -25.31 42.25
N SER A 69 6.93 -26.23 42.82
CA SER A 69 6.69 -26.74 44.18
C SER A 69 7.03 -25.72 45.28
N GLN A 70 7.85 -24.71 44.98
CA GLN A 70 8.20 -23.63 45.90
C GLN A 70 7.09 -22.57 46.02
N GLN A 71 6.13 -22.55 45.10
CA GLN A 71 5.07 -21.56 45.08
C GLN A 71 4.00 -21.89 46.14
N GLN A 72 3.59 -20.89 46.91
CA GLN A 72 2.46 -21.03 47.83
C GLN A 72 1.15 -20.97 47.04
N VAL A 73 0.48 -22.11 46.91
CA VAL A 73 -0.76 -22.23 46.13
C VAL A 73 -1.98 -22.27 47.06
N PRO A 74 -3.09 -21.59 46.71
CA PRO A 74 -4.27 -21.52 47.56
C PRO A 74 -5.07 -22.83 47.58
N THR A 75 -4.92 -23.67 46.55
CA THR A 75 -5.66 -24.92 46.44
C THR A 75 -4.69 -26.08 46.21
N PRO A 76 -4.00 -26.61 47.23
CA PRO A 76 -3.07 -27.74 47.07
C PRO A 76 -3.80 -29.06 46.71
N SER A 77 -3.06 -30.08 46.27
CA SER A 77 -3.57 -31.43 46.03
C SER A 77 -2.49 -32.50 46.20
N ASP A 78 -2.66 -33.35 47.20
CA ASP A 78 -1.74 -34.45 47.53
C ASP A 78 -1.61 -35.49 46.40
N GLU A 79 -2.64 -35.64 45.55
CA GLU A 79 -2.57 -36.50 44.36
C GLU A 79 -1.68 -35.89 43.28
N VAL A 80 -1.80 -34.58 43.05
CA VAL A 80 -0.98 -33.86 42.06
C VAL A 80 0.47 -33.79 42.53
N GLU A 81 0.70 -33.57 43.84
CA GLU A 81 2.03 -33.52 44.43
C GLU A 81 2.78 -34.84 44.26
N ARG A 82 2.14 -35.98 44.53
CA ARG A 82 2.73 -37.30 44.30
C ARG A 82 3.08 -37.58 42.84
N LEU A 83 2.31 -37.05 41.90
CA LEU A 83 2.48 -37.34 40.46
C LEU A 83 3.42 -36.37 39.75
N THR A 84 3.45 -35.12 40.18
CA THR A 84 4.11 -34.03 39.45
C THR A 84 5.17 -33.30 40.27
N GLY A 85 5.33 -33.62 41.56
CA GLY A 85 6.28 -32.97 42.46
C GLY A 85 5.86 -31.58 42.93
N THR A 86 4.68 -31.08 42.54
CA THR A 86 4.10 -29.80 42.97
C THR A 86 2.65 -29.98 43.42
N ALA A 87 2.22 -29.24 44.44
CA ALA A 87 0.86 -29.30 44.97
C ALA A 87 -0.21 -28.75 44.00
N SER A 88 0.17 -27.94 43.01
CA SER A 88 -0.72 -27.43 41.96
C SER A 88 0.07 -26.87 40.78
N VAL A 89 0.07 -27.57 39.64
CA VAL A 89 0.71 -27.04 38.41
C VAL A 89 0.05 -25.74 37.96
N ALA A 90 -1.28 -25.69 37.90
CA ALA A 90 -2.01 -24.56 37.35
C ALA A 90 -1.80 -23.27 38.17
N GLU A 91 -1.98 -23.29 39.48
CA GLU A 91 -1.81 -22.09 40.30
C GLU A 91 -0.34 -21.70 40.47
N ALA A 92 0.56 -22.68 40.65
CA ALA A 92 1.98 -22.39 40.77
C ALA A 92 2.53 -21.77 39.49
N ALA A 93 2.07 -22.22 38.31
CA ALA A 93 2.49 -21.67 37.03
C ALA A 93 2.05 -20.20 36.86
N VAL A 94 0.84 -19.87 37.32
CA VAL A 94 0.36 -18.48 37.36
C VAL A 94 1.24 -17.62 38.28
N ILE A 95 1.47 -18.08 39.51
CA ILE A 95 2.21 -17.33 40.53
C ILE A 95 3.68 -17.14 40.12
N LEU A 96 4.32 -18.20 39.62
CA LEU A 96 5.70 -18.17 39.12
C LEU A 96 5.88 -17.16 37.98
N SER A 97 4.84 -16.92 37.19
CA SER A 97 4.84 -15.91 36.13
C SER A 97 4.82 -14.45 36.66
N GLY A 98 4.80 -14.26 37.98
CA GLY A 98 4.65 -12.95 38.63
C GLY A 98 3.26 -12.36 38.49
N ALA A 99 2.25 -13.19 38.20
CA ALA A 99 0.87 -12.77 38.01
C ALA A 99 0.09 -12.88 39.33
N GLU A 100 -0.81 -11.92 39.57
CA GLU A 100 -1.81 -12.00 40.63
C GLU A 100 -2.87 -13.04 40.25
N LEU A 101 -3.08 -14.05 41.07
CA LEU A 101 -4.09 -15.08 40.81
C LEU A 101 -5.51 -14.49 40.91
N VAL A 102 -6.24 -14.47 39.80
CA VAL A 102 -7.60 -13.92 39.71
C VAL A 102 -8.65 -15.03 39.78
N VAL A 103 -8.37 -16.17 39.14
CA VAL A 103 -9.23 -17.34 39.15
C VAL A 103 -8.42 -18.53 39.67
N PRO A 104 -8.73 -19.04 40.88
CA PRO A 104 -8.12 -20.27 41.42
C PRO A 104 -8.35 -21.48 40.51
N LYS A 105 -7.62 -22.57 40.77
CA LYS A 105 -7.67 -23.74 39.87
C LYS A 105 -9.09 -24.27 39.71
N GLN A 106 -9.56 -24.32 38.46
CA GLN A 106 -10.74 -25.08 38.06
C GLN A 106 -10.28 -26.41 37.46
N ARG A 107 -11.07 -27.47 37.65
CA ARG A 107 -10.72 -28.82 37.19
C ARG A 107 -11.74 -29.38 36.20
N SER A 108 -11.24 -30.09 35.21
CA SER A 108 -12.00 -31.06 34.40
C SER A 108 -11.66 -32.49 34.85
N ALA A 109 -11.99 -33.51 34.04
CA ALA A 109 -11.63 -34.90 34.32
C ALA A 109 -10.12 -35.16 34.19
N ARG A 110 -9.43 -34.44 33.30
CA ARG A 110 -8.02 -34.66 32.97
C ARG A 110 -7.13 -33.41 33.01
N ALA A 111 -7.67 -32.24 33.30
CA ALA A 111 -6.91 -31.00 33.37
C ALA A 111 -7.34 -30.06 34.50
N THR A 112 -6.48 -29.10 34.79
CA THR A 112 -6.69 -27.97 35.69
C THR A 112 -6.22 -26.70 35.03
N VAL A 113 -6.97 -25.61 35.22
CA VAL A 113 -6.66 -24.28 34.69
C VAL A 113 -6.81 -23.26 35.81
N ALA A 114 -5.84 -22.35 35.92
CA ALA A 114 -5.91 -21.17 36.76
C ALA A 114 -5.64 -19.92 35.90
N VAL A 115 -6.19 -18.77 36.29
CA VAL A 115 -6.02 -17.51 35.56
C VAL A 115 -5.36 -16.48 36.47
N GLY A 116 -4.29 -15.87 36.00
CA GLY A 116 -3.67 -14.72 36.67
C GLY A 116 -3.65 -13.48 35.80
N LYS A 117 -3.60 -12.34 36.46
CA LYS A 117 -3.38 -11.02 35.87
C LYS A 117 -1.93 -10.63 36.06
N LEU A 118 -1.21 -10.45 34.96
CA LEU A 118 0.13 -9.87 35.03
C LEU A 118 0.02 -8.39 35.43
N PRO A 119 0.96 -7.88 36.24
CA PRO A 119 1.09 -6.45 36.43
C PRO A 119 1.32 -5.78 35.06
N ASP A 120 0.69 -4.63 34.83
CA ASP A 120 0.70 -3.92 33.53
C ASP A 120 2.12 -3.53 33.04
N ASN A 121 3.16 -3.72 33.87
CA ASN A 121 4.55 -3.31 33.63
C ASN A 121 5.39 -4.25 32.73
N GLN A 122 4.88 -5.40 32.29
CA GLN A 122 5.67 -6.37 31.50
C GLN A 122 5.54 -6.25 29.97
N ARG A 123 4.73 -5.32 29.44
CA ARG A 123 4.85 -4.94 28.02
C ARG A 123 5.94 -3.89 27.91
N GLN A 124 7.04 -4.21 27.22
CA GLN A 124 8.00 -3.19 26.84
C GLN A 124 7.23 -2.09 26.07
N PRO A 125 7.27 -0.82 26.52
CA PRO A 125 6.51 0.22 25.86
C PRO A 125 7.04 0.36 24.43
N ALA A 126 6.13 0.59 23.48
CA ALA A 126 6.52 0.95 22.12
C ALA A 126 7.42 2.20 22.17
N ALA A 127 8.36 2.30 21.23
CA ALA A 127 9.18 3.50 21.11
C ALA A 127 8.26 4.72 20.98
N PRO A 128 8.50 5.80 21.75
CA PRO A 128 7.66 6.97 21.67
C PRO A 128 7.78 7.59 20.27
N GLY A 129 6.64 8.04 19.72
CA GLY A 129 6.65 8.90 18.55
C GLY A 129 7.14 10.30 18.89
N TYR A 130 7.43 11.11 17.86
CA TYR A 130 7.69 12.54 18.01
C TYR A 130 6.49 13.26 18.66
N PRO A 131 6.73 14.43 19.31
CA PRO A 131 5.67 15.30 19.79
C PRO A 131 4.60 15.57 18.72
N GLN A 132 3.35 15.76 19.16
CA GLN A 132 2.21 15.91 18.24
C GLN A 132 2.42 17.05 17.22
N ALA A 133 2.93 18.20 17.64
CA ALA A 133 3.19 19.34 16.76
C ALA A 133 4.21 19.02 15.65
N GLU A 134 5.23 18.22 15.95
CA GLU A 134 6.23 17.77 14.97
C GLU A 134 5.63 16.78 13.98
N ARG A 135 4.79 15.86 14.47
CA ARG A 135 4.05 14.93 13.60
C ARG A 135 3.09 15.66 12.66
N GLU A 136 2.36 16.66 13.16
CA GLU A 136 1.48 17.51 12.36
C GLU A 136 2.26 18.27 11.29
N THR A 137 3.46 18.75 11.62
CA THR A 137 4.35 19.40 10.66
C THR A 137 4.76 18.45 9.54
N VAL A 138 5.15 17.21 9.86
CA VAL A 138 5.48 16.18 8.87
C VAL A 138 4.28 15.90 7.95
N HIS A 139 3.08 15.71 8.52
CA HIS A 139 1.86 15.49 7.74
C HIS A 139 1.52 16.68 6.84
N ARG A 140 1.74 17.92 7.32
CA ARG A 140 1.53 19.13 6.54
C ARG A 140 2.47 19.20 5.33
N VAL A 141 3.76 18.95 5.51
CA VAL A 141 4.74 18.94 4.40
C VAL A 141 4.39 17.87 3.37
N LEU A 142 4.03 16.66 3.82
CA LEU A 142 3.60 15.56 2.95
C LEU A 142 2.35 15.91 2.13
N ALA A 143 1.38 16.56 2.77
CA ALA A 143 0.12 16.96 2.14
C ALA A 143 0.33 18.12 1.17
N GLU A 144 1.05 19.16 1.58
CA GLU A 144 1.14 20.45 0.88
C GLU A 144 2.23 20.53 -0.19
N ARG A 145 3.22 19.61 -0.21
CA ARG A 145 4.19 19.56 -1.32
C ARG A 145 3.47 19.46 -2.67
N ARG A 146 4.02 20.14 -3.68
CA ARG A 146 3.49 20.16 -5.04
C ARG A 146 4.57 19.84 -6.05
N ASP A 147 4.14 19.28 -7.17
CA ASP A 147 4.91 19.26 -8.40
C ASP A 147 4.72 20.59 -9.12
N VAL A 148 5.69 21.48 -8.94
CA VAL A 148 5.60 22.87 -9.37
C VAL A 148 6.11 23.01 -10.81
N ARG A 149 5.31 23.64 -11.67
CA ARG A 149 5.65 23.90 -13.08
C ARG A 149 5.49 25.37 -13.48
N ARG A 150 4.96 26.21 -12.60
CA ARG A 150 4.65 27.62 -12.84
C ARG A 150 5.01 28.44 -11.60
N GLY A 151 5.26 29.74 -11.78
CA GLY A 151 5.50 30.67 -10.69
C GLY A 151 6.87 30.51 -10.01
N PHE A 152 7.86 29.94 -10.71
CA PHE A 152 9.24 29.98 -10.24
C PHE A 152 9.81 31.39 -10.37
N LEU A 153 10.60 31.77 -9.37
CA LEU A 153 11.28 33.06 -9.30
C LEU A 153 12.72 32.94 -9.82
N ASP A 154 13.17 33.96 -10.52
CA ASP A 154 14.58 34.12 -10.94
C ASP A 154 15.45 34.59 -9.75
N GLN A 155 15.44 33.80 -8.68
CA GLN A 155 16.21 34.02 -7.46
C GLN A 155 17.13 32.81 -7.23
N PRO A 156 18.44 33.01 -7.06
CA PRO A 156 19.35 31.90 -6.79
C PRO A 156 19.05 31.25 -5.44
N ILE A 157 19.14 29.92 -5.39
CA ILE A 157 19.06 29.15 -4.15
C ILE A 157 20.39 29.29 -3.41
N ALA A 158 20.34 29.67 -2.14
CA ALA A 158 21.52 29.74 -1.28
C ALA A 158 22.14 28.34 -1.08
N ASP A 159 23.48 28.27 -1.10
CA ASP A 159 24.19 26.99 -1.08
C ASP A 159 23.94 26.20 0.22
N ASP A 160 23.82 26.87 1.37
CA ASP A 160 23.54 26.21 2.65
C ASP A 160 22.15 25.57 2.67
N VAL A 161 21.15 26.21 2.07
CA VAL A 161 19.79 25.67 1.88
C VAL A 161 19.86 24.44 0.97
N LEU A 162 20.55 24.56 -0.16
CA LEU A 162 20.70 23.45 -1.11
C LEU A 162 21.44 22.25 -0.48
N THR A 163 22.47 22.50 0.34
CA THR A 163 23.15 21.45 1.09
C THR A 163 22.21 20.72 2.04
N ARG A 164 21.38 21.42 2.82
CA ARG A 164 20.39 20.76 3.72
C ARG A 164 19.39 19.89 2.96
N VAL A 165 18.97 20.34 1.77
CA VAL A 165 18.08 19.58 0.88
C VAL A 165 18.77 18.32 0.35
N LEU A 166 20.01 18.41 -0.13
CA LEU A 166 20.79 17.27 -0.63
C LEU A 166 21.17 16.29 0.49
N GLU A 167 21.50 16.78 1.69
CA GLU A 167 21.72 15.92 2.87
C GLU A 167 20.47 15.12 3.21
N SER A 168 19.29 15.73 3.13
CA SER A 168 18.02 15.04 3.38
C SER A 168 17.77 13.95 2.33
N ALA A 169 18.08 14.22 1.06
CA ALA A 169 18.07 13.22 0.00
C ALA A 169 19.02 12.06 0.31
N HIS A 170 20.24 12.36 0.76
CA HIS A 170 21.28 11.37 1.08
C HIS A 170 20.97 10.51 2.31
N ARG A 171 20.07 10.95 3.20
CA ARG A 171 19.54 10.18 4.34
C ARG A 171 18.48 9.14 3.94
N ALA A 172 18.13 9.02 2.66
CA ALA A 172 17.18 8.00 2.22
C ALA A 172 17.69 6.57 2.49
N PRO A 173 16.80 5.62 2.78
CA PRO A 173 17.16 4.21 2.79
C PRO A 173 17.56 3.76 1.37
N SER A 174 18.39 2.73 1.30
CA SER A 174 18.76 2.09 0.03
C SER A 174 18.97 0.60 0.21
N VAL A 175 18.75 -0.16 -0.86
CA VAL A 175 19.02 -1.60 -0.87
C VAL A 175 20.48 -1.85 -0.48
N GLY A 176 20.70 -2.63 0.58
CA GLY A 176 22.03 -2.95 1.10
C GLY A 176 22.90 -1.74 1.48
N LEU A 177 22.30 -0.58 1.81
CA LEU A 177 23.02 0.69 2.04
C LEU A 177 23.91 1.09 0.84
N SER A 178 23.51 0.71 -0.38
CA SER A 178 24.31 0.94 -1.60
C SER A 178 24.41 2.41 -2.00
N GLN A 179 23.46 3.25 -1.58
CA GLN A 179 23.37 4.67 -1.90
C GLN A 179 23.69 4.96 -3.38
N PRO A 180 22.94 4.35 -4.33
CA PRO A 180 23.30 4.29 -5.74
C PRO A 180 23.18 5.62 -6.49
N TRP A 181 22.64 6.65 -5.84
CA TRP A 181 22.32 7.93 -6.45
C TRP A 181 23.52 8.88 -6.52
N ASP A 182 23.56 9.71 -7.57
CA ASP A 182 24.32 10.95 -7.61
C ASP A 182 23.40 12.11 -8.03
N PHE A 183 23.82 13.35 -7.74
CA PHE A 183 23.06 14.58 -8.01
C PHE A 183 23.91 15.52 -8.87
N VAL A 184 23.55 15.67 -10.15
CA VAL A 184 24.22 16.60 -11.07
C VAL A 184 23.49 17.94 -11.05
N LEU A 185 24.15 18.97 -10.51
CA LEU A 185 23.61 20.33 -10.41
C LEU A 185 23.83 21.10 -11.72
N ILE A 186 22.75 21.50 -12.38
CA ILE A 186 22.78 22.11 -13.71
C ILE A 186 22.24 23.54 -13.60
N ARG A 187 23.16 24.51 -13.63
CA ARG A 187 22.83 25.96 -13.65
C ARG A 187 22.99 26.56 -15.05
N ASP A 188 23.89 25.99 -15.86
CA ASP A 188 24.20 26.45 -17.21
C ASP A 188 22.97 26.44 -18.13
N ILE A 189 22.66 27.61 -18.69
CA ILE A 189 21.49 27.81 -19.55
C ILE A 189 21.62 27.05 -20.88
N ALA A 190 22.83 26.86 -21.41
CA ALA A 190 23.02 26.16 -22.67
C ALA A 190 22.65 24.67 -22.53
N THR A 191 23.05 24.06 -21.41
CA THR A 191 22.70 22.68 -21.06
C THR A 191 21.20 22.54 -20.84
N ARG A 192 20.59 23.46 -20.07
CA ARG A 192 19.14 23.45 -19.81
C ARG A 192 18.31 23.62 -21.09
N ARG A 193 18.76 24.44 -22.05
CA ARG A 193 18.11 24.56 -23.37
C ARG A 193 18.09 23.24 -24.13
N LYS A 194 19.20 22.51 -24.17
CA LYS A 194 19.25 21.20 -24.82
C LYS A 194 18.24 20.22 -24.22
N VAL A 195 18.15 20.15 -22.88
CA VAL A 195 17.18 19.26 -22.20
C VAL A 195 15.74 19.73 -22.42
N HIS A 196 15.50 21.04 -22.40
CA HIS A 196 14.20 21.61 -22.72
C HIS A 196 13.75 21.22 -24.14
N ASP A 197 14.63 21.27 -25.13
CA ASP A 197 14.27 20.91 -26.51
C ASP A 197 13.84 19.44 -26.64
N LEU A 198 14.50 18.53 -25.90
CA LEU A 198 14.06 17.14 -25.78
C LEU A 198 12.66 17.05 -25.14
N ALA A 199 12.43 17.83 -24.08
CA ALA A 199 11.14 17.91 -23.39
C ALA A 199 9.99 18.33 -24.31
N ILE A 200 10.24 19.32 -25.17
CA ILE A 200 9.24 19.80 -26.14
C ILE A 200 8.99 18.77 -27.23
N ALA A 201 10.03 18.12 -27.76
CA ALA A 201 9.87 17.09 -28.79
C ALA A 201 8.98 15.93 -28.31
N GLN A 202 9.21 15.44 -27.09
CA GLN A 202 8.39 14.36 -26.53
C GLN A 202 6.98 14.82 -26.18
N ARG A 203 6.81 16.08 -25.72
CA ARG A 203 5.49 16.66 -25.49
C ARG A 203 4.67 16.66 -26.77
N ASP A 204 5.27 17.08 -27.89
CA ASP A 204 4.60 17.14 -29.18
C ASP A 204 4.26 15.73 -29.70
N ALA A 205 5.16 14.75 -29.51
CA ALA A 205 4.89 13.35 -29.83
C ALA A 205 3.73 12.78 -28.99
N PHE A 206 3.70 13.06 -27.69
CA PHE A 206 2.60 12.64 -26.81
C PHE A 206 1.29 13.34 -27.17
N ALA A 207 1.30 14.66 -27.41
CA ALA A 207 0.13 15.37 -27.89
C ALA A 207 -0.39 14.73 -29.18
N ALA A 208 0.50 14.37 -30.11
CA ALA A 208 0.19 13.69 -31.37
C ALA A 208 -0.49 12.33 -31.20
N SER A 209 -0.22 11.59 -30.12
CA SER A 209 -0.86 10.29 -29.87
C SER A 209 -2.22 10.40 -29.17
N LEU A 210 -2.60 11.57 -28.64
CA LEU A 210 -3.86 11.73 -27.92
C LEU A 210 -5.08 11.87 -28.87
N PRO A 211 -6.23 11.27 -28.50
CA PRO A 211 -7.54 11.60 -29.06
C PRO A 211 -7.84 13.10 -28.97
N ALA A 212 -8.70 13.62 -29.84
CA ALA A 212 -8.97 15.05 -29.97
C ALA A 212 -9.35 15.73 -28.63
N ASP A 213 -10.25 15.12 -27.87
CA ASP A 213 -10.76 15.64 -26.61
C ASP A 213 -9.65 15.73 -25.55
N ARG A 214 -8.80 14.69 -25.49
CA ARG A 214 -7.66 14.62 -24.58
C ARG A 214 -6.55 15.57 -24.97
N ARG A 215 -6.33 15.76 -26.27
CA ARG A 215 -5.38 16.75 -26.78
C ARG A 215 -5.78 18.16 -26.38
N ASN A 216 -7.06 18.53 -26.57
CA ASN A 216 -7.57 19.84 -26.15
C ASN A 216 -7.39 20.09 -24.65
N ALA A 217 -7.63 19.07 -23.81
CA ALA A 217 -7.39 19.16 -22.36
C ALA A 217 -5.89 19.24 -22.02
N PHE A 218 -5.04 18.57 -22.80
CA PHE A 218 -3.59 18.54 -22.62
C PHE A 218 -2.90 19.86 -22.99
N ASP A 219 -3.36 20.55 -24.05
CA ASP A 219 -2.74 21.78 -24.54
C ASP A 219 -2.69 22.92 -23.50
N GLY A 220 -3.60 22.92 -22.52
CA GLY A 220 -3.59 23.86 -21.40
C GLY A 220 -2.57 23.54 -20.30
N LEU A 221 -1.98 22.34 -20.29
CA LEU A 221 -1.11 21.86 -19.25
C LEU A 221 0.35 22.20 -19.53
N LYS A 222 1.02 22.75 -18.51
CA LYS A 222 2.47 22.86 -18.53
C LYS A 222 3.08 21.58 -17.99
N ILE A 223 4.09 21.06 -18.69
CA ILE A 223 4.72 19.76 -18.42
C ILE A 223 6.13 19.87 -17.81
N GLU A 224 6.75 21.05 -17.89
CA GLU A 224 8.12 21.28 -17.45
C GLU A 224 8.32 22.72 -16.95
N ALA A 225 9.48 23.00 -16.35
CA ALA A 225 9.91 24.35 -15.92
C ALA A 225 11.45 24.50 -15.99
N ILE A 226 12.07 23.83 -16.96
CA ILE A 226 13.52 23.66 -17.12
C ILE A 226 14.20 25.02 -17.26
N LEU A 227 13.62 25.90 -18.08
CA LEU A 227 14.16 27.22 -18.36
C LEU A 227 13.69 28.29 -17.35
N ASP A 228 12.58 28.06 -16.65
CA ASP A 228 12.04 29.01 -15.66
C ASP A 228 12.69 28.90 -14.28
N THR A 229 13.53 27.88 -14.07
CA THR A 229 14.18 27.63 -12.79
C THR A 229 15.65 28.04 -12.81
N PRO A 230 16.20 28.53 -11.68
CA PRO A 230 17.63 28.88 -11.58
C PRO A 230 18.54 27.64 -11.46
N LEU A 231 17.97 26.48 -11.11
CA LEU A 231 18.69 25.23 -10.92
C LEU A 231 17.87 24.05 -11.44
N ASN A 232 18.52 23.17 -12.21
CA ASN A 232 18.01 21.82 -12.42
C ASN A 232 18.92 20.80 -11.73
N ILE A 233 18.37 19.68 -11.31
CA ILE A 233 19.10 18.58 -10.70
C ILE A 233 18.76 17.30 -11.48
N ALA A 234 19.75 16.75 -12.18
CA ALA A 234 19.64 15.40 -12.71
C ALA A 234 20.07 14.41 -11.63
N VAL A 235 19.11 13.61 -11.16
CA VAL A 235 19.33 12.56 -10.18
C VAL A 235 19.55 11.26 -10.94
N THR A 236 20.73 10.67 -10.75
CA THR A 236 21.15 9.48 -11.49
C THR A 236 21.19 8.26 -10.57
N CYS A 237 21.41 7.09 -11.16
CA CYS A 237 21.60 5.83 -10.47
C CYS A 237 22.74 5.04 -11.12
N ASP A 238 23.71 4.63 -10.31
CA ASP A 238 24.74 3.67 -10.68
C ASP A 238 24.40 2.28 -10.13
N PRO A 239 23.89 1.34 -10.96
CA PRO A 239 23.58 -0.02 -10.55
C PRO A 239 24.81 -0.86 -10.20
N GLY A 240 26.01 -0.43 -10.57
CA GLY A 240 27.28 -1.05 -10.18
C GLY A 240 27.72 -0.70 -8.76
N ARG A 241 27.15 0.34 -8.14
CA ARG A 241 27.56 0.81 -6.82
C ARG A 241 27.33 -0.26 -5.74
N GLY A 242 28.26 -0.33 -4.78
CA GLY A 242 28.30 -1.36 -3.75
C GLY A 242 28.87 -2.71 -4.21
N GLY A 243 29.30 -2.84 -5.47
CA GLY A 243 29.94 -4.04 -6.00
C GLY A 243 28.97 -5.21 -6.22
N ARG A 244 29.48 -6.44 -6.37
CA ARG A 244 28.68 -7.60 -6.82
C ARG A 244 27.67 -8.12 -5.77
N HIS A 245 27.89 -7.88 -4.48
CA HIS A 245 27.21 -8.56 -3.38
C HIS A 245 26.38 -7.62 -2.50
N VAL A 246 25.66 -6.68 -3.11
CA VAL A 246 24.74 -5.78 -2.40
C VAL A 246 23.57 -6.57 -1.80
N LEU A 247 23.41 -6.48 -0.48
CA LEU A 247 22.34 -7.14 0.26
C LEU A 247 20.97 -6.68 -0.24
N GLY A 248 20.08 -7.63 -0.54
CA GLY A 248 18.71 -7.35 -1.00
C GLY A 248 18.55 -7.10 -2.50
N ARG A 249 19.64 -6.95 -3.28
CA ARG A 249 19.57 -6.68 -4.73
C ARG A 249 19.49 -7.95 -5.58
N HIS A 250 19.93 -9.10 -5.08
CA HIS A 250 20.10 -10.31 -5.88
C HIS A 250 18.81 -10.80 -6.56
N ALA A 251 17.68 -10.78 -5.85
CA ALA A 251 16.40 -11.27 -6.37
C ALA A 251 15.73 -10.26 -7.32
N ASP A 252 15.92 -8.95 -7.09
CA ASP A 252 15.37 -7.89 -7.92
C ASP A 252 16.34 -6.71 -8.05
N PRO A 253 17.08 -6.61 -9.18
CA PRO A 253 18.00 -5.50 -9.43
C PRO A 253 17.34 -4.11 -9.40
N ARG A 254 16.04 -4.03 -9.71
CA ARG A 254 15.28 -2.76 -9.81
C ARG A 254 15.23 -1.98 -8.50
N THR A 255 15.44 -2.67 -7.38
CA THR A 255 15.57 -2.09 -6.03
C THR A 255 16.59 -0.95 -5.94
N THR A 256 17.59 -0.95 -6.83
CA THR A 256 18.57 0.12 -6.96
C THR A 256 17.93 1.44 -7.39
N TRP A 257 17.15 1.45 -8.48
CA TRP A 257 16.44 2.63 -8.96
C TRP A 257 15.34 3.08 -7.99
N PHE A 258 14.67 2.14 -7.32
CA PHE A 258 13.72 2.48 -6.24
C PHE A 258 14.40 3.21 -5.09
N SER A 259 15.65 2.85 -4.77
CA SER A 259 16.44 3.57 -3.75
C SER A 259 16.66 5.03 -4.16
N ALA A 260 17.03 5.29 -5.42
CA ALA A 260 17.17 6.65 -5.95
C ALA A 260 15.84 7.43 -5.93
N ALA A 261 14.72 6.79 -6.26
CA ALA A 261 13.39 7.44 -6.18
C ALA A 261 13.03 7.87 -4.75
N ILE A 262 13.41 7.09 -3.73
CA ILE A 262 13.21 7.47 -2.32
C ILE A 262 14.08 8.68 -1.95
N ALA A 263 15.32 8.75 -2.45
CA ALA A 263 16.18 9.93 -2.28
C ALA A 263 15.57 11.18 -2.88
N ILE A 264 14.97 11.09 -4.08
CA ILE A 264 14.23 12.19 -4.71
C ILE A 264 13.03 12.61 -3.83
N GLN A 265 12.29 11.66 -3.27
CA GLN A 265 11.15 11.99 -2.41
C GLN A 265 11.58 12.73 -1.13
N ASN A 266 12.72 12.36 -0.52
CA ASN A 266 13.30 13.10 0.60
C ASN A 266 13.73 14.52 0.19
N LEU A 267 14.39 14.66 -0.96
CA LEU A 267 14.78 15.95 -1.55
C LEU A 267 13.55 16.86 -1.67
N TRP A 268 12.46 16.34 -2.22
CA TRP A 268 11.22 17.08 -2.46
C TRP A 268 10.57 17.58 -1.17
N LEU A 269 10.54 16.74 -0.14
CA LEU A 269 9.98 17.09 1.17
C LEU A 269 10.84 18.15 1.88
N ALA A 270 12.17 18.00 1.84
CA ALA A 270 13.09 18.97 2.40
C ALA A 270 13.00 20.32 1.67
N ALA A 271 12.96 20.30 0.34
CA ALA A 271 12.76 21.51 -0.47
C ALA A 271 11.47 22.23 -0.09
N ARG A 272 10.34 21.51 0.06
CA ARG A 272 9.07 22.11 0.51
C ARG A 272 9.18 22.76 1.88
N ALA A 273 9.92 22.15 2.81
CA ALA A 273 10.15 22.69 4.16
C ALA A 273 11.02 23.96 4.13
N GLU A 274 11.97 24.06 3.21
CA GLU A 274 12.82 25.23 2.97
C GLU A 274 12.13 26.32 2.10
N GLY A 275 10.88 26.10 1.67
CA GLY A 275 10.14 27.04 0.83
C GLY A 275 10.52 27.01 -0.65
N LEU A 276 11.19 25.95 -1.11
CA LEU A 276 11.55 25.73 -2.51
C LEU A 276 10.48 24.89 -3.22
N GLY A 277 10.17 25.28 -4.45
CA GLY A 277 9.42 24.47 -5.39
C GLY A 277 10.32 23.42 -6.05
N VAL A 278 9.74 22.25 -6.32
CA VAL A 278 10.37 21.19 -7.13
C VAL A 278 9.34 20.69 -8.14
N GLY A 279 9.76 20.57 -9.39
CA GLY A 279 8.98 19.94 -10.47
C GLY A 279 9.78 18.83 -11.14
N TRP A 280 9.20 17.64 -11.24
CA TRP A 280 9.79 16.51 -11.95
C TRP A 280 9.43 16.56 -13.43
N VAL A 281 10.44 16.48 -14.30
CA VAL A 281 10.26 16.37 -15.76
C VAL A 281 10.68 14.98 -16.23
N SER A 282 9.81 14.33 -17.01
CA SER A 282 10.04 13.00 -17.58
C SER A 282 9.56 12.89 -19.03
N PHE A 283 9.41 14.02 -19.73
CA PHE A 283 9.02 14.07 -21.14
C PHE A 283 10.26 13.93 -22.03
N PHE A 284 11.04 12.87 -21.90
CA PHE A 284 12.19 12.57 -22.76
C PHE A 284 12.65 11.15 -22.49
N GLU A 285 13.46 10.59 -23.38
CA GLU A 285 14.12 9.33 -23.08
C GLU A 285 15.32 9.58 -22.14
N PRO A 286 15.47 8.81 -21.04
CA PRO A 286 16.54 9.01 -20.07
C PRO A 286 17.95 9.02 -20.70
N GLY A 287 18.17 8.23 -21.75
CA GLY A 287 19.44 8.14 -22.47
C GLY A 287 19.80 9.42 -23.24
N GLU A 288 18.82 10.18 -23.74
CA GLU A 288 19.08 11.43 -24.47
C GLU A 288 19.60 12.52 -23.52
N VAL A 289 19.00 12.64 -22.34
CA VAL A 289 19.49 13.53 -21.30
C VAL A 289 20.85 13.05 -20.78
N GLY A 290 21.05 11.74 -20.64
CA GLY A 290 22.36 11.16 -20.30
C GLY A 290 23.45 11.57 -21.29
N ALA A 291 23.15 11.58 -22.59
CA ALA A 291 24.08 12.04 -23.63
C ALA A 291 24.33 13.55 -23.56
N VAL A 292 23.32 14.37 -23.27
CA VAL A 292 23.49 15.83 -23.08
C VAL A 292 24.42 16.13 -21.90
N LEU A 293 24.36 15.32 -20.85
CA LEU A 293 25.14 15.48 -19.61
C LEU A 293 26.46 14.70 -19.62
N ASP A 294 26.79 14.00 -20.71
CA ASP A 294 27.98 13.14 -20.83
C ASP A 294 28.11 12.13 -19.66
N LEU A 295 26.98 11.49 -19.30
CA LEU A 295 26.97 10.50 -18.22
C LEU A 295 27.76 9.24 -18.63
N PRO A 296 28.46 8.59 -17.68
CA PRO A 296 29.05 7.27 -17.91
C PRO A 296 27.98 6.27 -18.36
N ALA A 297 28.35 5.33 -19.25
CA ALA A 297 27.40 4.41 -19.89
C ALA A 297 26.59 3.54 -18.90
N GLN A 298 27.13 3.26 -17.72
CA GLN A 298 26.43 2.51 -16.68
C GLN A 298 25.54 3.37 -15.77
N VAL A 299 25.63 4.71 -15.84
CA VAL A 299 24.90 5.62 -14.98
C VAL A 299 23.63 6.07 -15.71
N GLU A 300 22.49 5.79 -15.11
CA GLU A 300 21.19 6.07 -15.71
C GLU A 300 20.52 7.28 -15.04
N LEU A 301 19.82 8.09 -15.82
CA LEU A 301 18.97 9.15 -15.26
C LEU A 301 17.72 8.52 -14.62
N VAL A 302 17.46 8.87 -13.36
CA VAL A 302 16.24 8.48 -12.65
C VAL A 302 15.22 9.61 -12.66
N GLY A 303 15.64 10.85 -12.43
CA GLY A 303 14.74 12.00 -12.43
C GLY A 303 15.44 13.31 -12.77
N TYR A 304 14.76 14.18 -13.50
CA TYR A 304 15.22 15.54 -13.80
C TYR A 304 14.33 16.54 -13.06
N LEU A 305 14.91 17.27 -12.12
CA LEU A 305 14.17 18.12 -11.19
C LEU A 305 14.44 19.59 -11.48
N CYS A 306 13.38 20.37 -11.67
CA CYS A 306 13.44 21.84 -11.72
C CYS A 306 13.28 22.36 -10.29
N VAL A 307 14.22 23.15 -9.77
CA VAL A 307 14.25 23.60 -8.37
C VAL A 307 14.44 25.11 -8.30
N GLY A 308 13.66 25.78 -7.46
CA GLY A 308 13.75 27.23 -7.28
C GLY A 308 12.78 27.78 -6.23
N HIS A 309 12.91 29.07 -5.91
CA HIS A 309 11.90 29.79 -5.15
C HIS A 309 10.62 29.92 -5.97
N VAL A 310 9.48 30.00 -5.30
CA VAL A 310 8.16 30.11 -5.94
C VAL A 310 7.36 31.26 -5.35
N GLU A 311 6.54 31.88 -6.18
CA GLU A 311 5.60 32.94 -5.75
C GLU A 311 4.59 32.40 -4.73
N GLU A 312 4.03 31.23 -5.01
CA GLU A 312 3.05 30.56 -4.15
C GLU A 312 3.05 29.04 -4.37
N PHE A 313 2.57 28.30 -3.36
CA PHE A 313 2.26 26.88 -3.50
C PHE A 313 0.75 26.71 -3.70
N ALA A 314 0.39 26.12 -4.84
CA ALA A 314 -0.99 25.78 -5.17
C ALA A 314 -1.68 24.97 -4.05
N ALA A 315 -2.95 25.24 -3.77
CA ALA A 315 -3.75 24.54 -2.75
C ALA A 315 -4.09 23.07 -3.11
N ALA A 316 -4.04 22.69 -4.40
CA ALA A 316 -4.22 21.32 -4.89
C ALA A 316 -3.25 20.99 -6.04
N PRO A 317 -3.04 19.71 -6.40
CA PRO A 317 -2.24 19.32 -7.57
C PRO A 317 -2.80 19.91 -8.87
N GLU A 318 -1.92 20.30 -9.79
CA GLU A 318 -2.33 20.96 -11.05
C GLU A 318 -3.30 20.10 -11.87
N LEU A 319 -3.03 18.81 -12.00
CA LEU A 319 -3.87 17.89 -12.75
C LEU A 319 -5.28 17.75 -12.15
N VAL A 320 -5.43 17.99 -10.85
CA VAL A 320 -6.74 18.03 -10.18
C VAL A 320 -7.45 19.34 -10.47
N ARG A 321 -6.73 20.47 -10.42
CA ARG A 321 -7.30 21.80 -10.70
C ARG A 321 -7.75 21.96 -12.14
N SER A 322 -7.01 21.36 -13.08
CA SER A 322 -7.33 21.39 -14.51
C SER A 322 -8.42 20.40 -14.91
N GLY A 323 -8.86 19.52 -14.01
CA GLY A 323 -9.78 18.43 -14.32
C GLY A 323 -9.16 17.30 -15.15
N TRP A 324 -7.83 17.26 -15.31
CA TRP A 324 -7.14 16.19 -16.04
C TRP A 324 -7.20 14.86 -15.31
N ALA A 325 -7.13 14.89 -13.98
CA ALA A 325 -7.27 13.72 -13.14
C ALA A 325 -7.81 14.04 -11.74
N ALA A 326 -8.44 13.08 -11.07
CA ALA A 326 -8.88 13.21 -9.68
C ALA A 326 -8.08 12.30 -8.73
N ARG A 327 -8.10 12.61 -7.42
CA ARG A 327 -7.45 11.78 -6.40
C ARG A 327 -8.30 10.54 -6.10
N ARG A 328 -7.64 9.38 -6.06
CA ARG A 328 -8.24 8.15 -5.58
C ARG A 328 -8.42 8.16 -4.05
N PRO A 329 -9.54 7.67 -3.49
CA PRO A 329 -9.68 7.42 -2.06
C PRO A 329 -8.65 6.41 -1.52
N LEU A 330 -8.19 6.58 -0.28
CA LEU A 330 -7.21 5.67 0.34
C LEU A 330 -7.74 4.22 0.42
N SER A 331 -9.03 4.05 0.70
CA SER A 331 -9.68 2.73 0.79
C SER A 331 -9.57 1.89 -0.49
N TRP A 332 -9.35 2.52 -1.65
CA TRP A 332 -9.15 1.79 -2.90
C TRP A 332 -7.73 1.25 -3.06
N ALA A 333 -6.78 1.75 -2.28
CA ALA A 333 -5.38 1.33 -2.30
C ALA A 333 -5.01 0.36 -1.16
N VAL A 334 -5.92 0.12 -0.21
CA VAL A 334 -5.67 -0.72 0.97
C VAL A 334 -6.44 -2.03 0.84
N HIS A 335 -5.71 -3.13 0.92
CA HIS A 335 -6.24 -4.50 0.95
C HIS A 335 -5.79 -5.19 2.25
N GLN A 336 -6.70 -5.90 2.92
CA GLN A 336 -6.40 -6.66 4.14
C GLN A 336 -6.11 -8.12 3.76
N GLU A 337 -4.93 -8.62 4.13
CA GLU A 337 -4.45 -9.99 3.89
C GLU A 337 -4.27 -10.42 2.42
N ALA A 338 -5.27 -10.19 1.56
CA ALA A 338 -5.28 -10.61 0.16
C ALA A 338 -5.72 -9.48 -0.78
N TRP A 339 -5.13 -9.45 -1.98
CA TRP A 339 -5.57 -8.55 -3.06
C TRP A 339 -7.07 -8.74 -3.32
N GLY A 340 -7.79 -7.62 -3.47
CA GLY A 340 -9.25 -7.59 -3.59
C GLY A 340 -10.00 -7.37 -2.27
N GLN A 341 -9.44 -7.76 -1.11
CA GLN A 341 -10.09 -7.54 0.20
C GLN A 341 -9.92 -6.09 0.68
N ARG A 342 -10.58 -5.14 0.01
CA ARG A 342 -10.39 -3.71 0.28
C ARG A 342 -10.95 -3.31 1.65
N GLY A 343 -10.38 -2.28 2.27
CA GLY A 343 -10.90 -1.72 3.51
C GLY A 343 -9.83 -1.01 4.32
N LEU A 344 -10.19 0.07 5.00
CA LEU A 344 -9.26 0.75 5.91
C LEU A 344 -8.94 -0.14 7.12
N PRO A 345 -7.76 0.04 7.76
CA PRO A 345 -7.42 -0.70 8.98
C PRO A 345 -8.51 -0.58 10.05
N GLY A 346 -8.92 -1.71 10.64
CA GLY A 346 -9.95 -1.76 11.69
C GLY A 346 -11.40 -1.72 11.19
N ALA A 347 -11.63 -1.53 9.88
CA ALA A 347 -12.94 -1.74 9.26
C ALA A 347 -13.07 -3.19 8.79
N PRO A 348 -14.28 -3.79 8.81
CA PRO A 348 -14.49 -5.12 8.22
C PRO A 348 -14.07 -5.12 6.74
N PRO A 349 -13.47 -6.23 6.24
CA PRO A 349 -13.16 -6.38 4.83
C PRO A 349 -14.40 -6.06 4.01
N SER A 350 -14.22 -5.08 3.14
CA SER A 350 -15.31 -4.31 2.62
C SER A 350 -15.83 -5.04 1.38
N GLN A 351 -17.09 -5.51 1.39
CA GLN A 351 -17.89 -5.77 0.17
C GLN A 351 -18.37 -4.44 -0.46
N VAL A 352 -17.64 -3.37 -0.19
CA VAL A 352 -18.08 -1.96 -0.15
C VAL A 352 -17.95 -1.31 -1.51
N ILE A 353 -17.14 -1.84 -2.43
CA ILE A 353 -17.07 -1.26 -3.78
C ILE A 353 -18.43 -1.37 -4.50
N VAL A 354 -19.03 -2.56 -4.52
CA VAL A 354 -20.34 -2.79 -5.16
C VAL A 354 -21.46 -2.17 -4.33
N GLN A 355 -21.43 -2.27 -2.99
CA GLN A 355 -22.48 -1.71 -2.14
C GLN A 355 -22.46 -0.18 -2.10
N ASP A 356 -21.29 0.48 -1.99
CA ASP A 356 -21.18 1.95 -2.10
C ASP A 356 -21.60 2.41 -3.49
N ALA A 357 -21.29 1.61 -4.52
CA ALA A 357 -21.68 1.90 -5.89
C ALA A 357 -23.20 1.89 -6.07
N VAL A 358 -23.86 0.83 -5.60
CA VAL A 358 -25.31 0.67 -5.63
C VAL A 358 -26.01 1.71 -4.73
N GLN A 359 -25.45 2.07 -3.58
CA GLN A 359 -26.02 3.10 -2.70
C GLN A 359 -25.83 4.52 -3.25
N ALA A 360 -24.84 4.75 -4.11
CA ALA A 360 -24.57 6.05 -4.74
C ALA A 360 -25.43 6.34 -6.00
N GLU A 361 -26.21 5.38 -6.50
CA GLU A 361 -27.09 5.51 -7.68
C GLU A 361 -28.04 6.73 -7.63
N GLY A 362 -28.33 7.28 -6.44
CA GLY A 362 -29.22 8.43 -6.24
C GLY A 362 -28.57 9.83 -6.25
N VAL A 363 -27.24 9.96 -6.38
CA VAL A 363 -26.51 11.24 -6.18
C VAL A 363 -25.66 11.66 -7.40
N ALA A 364 -25.61 10.82 -8.43
CA ALA A 364 -24.82 11.03 -9.64
C ALA A 364 -25.09 12.38 -10.34
N LYS A 365 -24.01 13.13 -10.61
CA LYS A 365 -24.01 14.25 -11.57
C LYS A 365 -23.01 13.94 -12.67
N PRO A 366 -23.32 14.21 -13.95
CA PRO A 366 -22.37 14.04 -15.04
C PRO A 366 -21.13 14.89 -14.78
N VAL A 367 -19.94 14.28 -14.81
CA VAL A 367 -18.66 14.97 -14.73
C VAL A 367 -17.79 14.49 -15.87
N GLY A 368 -17.51 15.38 -16.83
CA GLY A 368 -16.58 15.11 -17.93
C GLY A 368 -17.20 15.31 -19.31
N SER A 369 -16.36 15.66 -20.28
CA SER A 369 -16.72 15.75 -21.71
C SER A 369 -16.13 14.62 -22.54
N GLN A 370 -15.33 13.73 -21.92
CA GLN A 370 -14.62 12.66 -22.60
C GLN A 370 -15.51 11.42 -22.71
N VAL A 371 -15.59 10.87 -23.91
CA VAL A 371 -16.17 9.56 -24.21
C VAL A 371 -15.03 8.54 -24.35
N VAL A 372 -15.16 7.37 -23.72
CA VAL A 372 -14.22 6.25 -23.87
C VAL A 372 -14.95 5.04 -24.42
N HIS A 373 -14.46 4.51 -25.54
CA HIS A 373 -14.89 3.21 -26.04
C HIS A 373 -14.13 2.12 -25.30
N LEU A 374 -14.81 1.16 -24.68
CA LEU A 374 -14.22 0.07 -23.92
C LEU A 374 -14.61 -1.26 -24.57
N VAL A 375 -13.67 -1.98 -25.16
CA VAL A 375 -13.94 -3.22 -25.89
C VAL A 375 -13.50 -4.40 -25.03
N VAL A 376 -14.44 -5.25 -24.59
CA VAL A 376 -14.15 -6.43 -23.78
C VAL A 376 -14.03 -7.67 -24.67
N VAL A 377 -12.87 -8.34 -24.63
CA VAL A 377 -12.61 -9.54 -25.44
C VAL A 377 -12.13 -10.70 -24.56
N ASP A 378 -12.59 -11.92 -24.86
CA ASP A 378 -12.19 -13.14 -24.16
C ASP A 378 -10.84 -13.70 -24.63
N ALA A 379 -10.34 -13.25 -25.78
CA ALA A 379 -9.08 -13.68 -26.39
C ALA A 379 -8.40 -12.51 -27.10
N ALA A 380 -7.08 -12.61 -27.33
CA ALA A 380 -6.33 -11.61 -28.07
C ALA A 380 -6.88 -11.50 -29.51
N GLN A 381 -7.43 -10.34 -29.85
CA GLN A 381 -7.84 -9.95 -31.20
C GLN A 381 -6.95 -8.77 -31.62
N PRO A 382 -5.82 -9.04 -32.30
CA PRO A 382 -4.82 -8.02 -32.66
C PRO A 382 -5.42 -6.80 -33.35
N GLU A 383 -6.42 -7.02 -34.22
CA GLU A 383 -7.15 -5.99 -34.96
C GLU A 383 -7.95 -5.02 -34.07
N LEU A 384 -8.33 -5.43 -32.87
CA LEU A 384 -9.01 -4.55 -31.90
C LEU A 384 -8.01 -3.84 -30.99
N LEU A 385 -6.89 -4.51 -30.65
CA LEU A 385 -5.82 -3.96 -29.80
C LEU A 385 -5.12 -2.75 -30.43
N GLU A 386 -5.22 -2.58 -31.75
CA GLU A 386 -4.60 -1.45 -32.48
C GLU A 386 -5.52 -0.22 -32.64
N ARG A 387 -6.75 -0.24 -32.09
CA ARG A 387 -7.68 0.89 -32.20
C ARG A 387 -7.28 2.04 -31.25
N PRO A 388 -6.77 3.18 -31.75
CA PRO A 388 -6.35 4.30 -30.88
C PRO A 388 -7.51 4.96 -30.12
N GLU A 389 -8.75 4.77 -30.59
CA GLU A 389 -9.97 5.29 -30.00
C GLU A 389 -10.60 4.41 -28.93
N ALA A 390 -10.11 3.18 -28.75
CA ALA A 390 -10.73 2.18 -27.89
C ALA A 390 -9.78 1.60 -26.83
N LEU A 391 -10.28 1.53 -25.59
CA LEU A 391 -9.68 0.85 -24.48
C LEU A 391 -10.02 -0.65 -24.55
N VAL A 392 -9.06 -1.49 -24.92
CA VAL A 392 -9.32 -2.93 -25.06
C VAL A 392 -9.04 -3.66 -23.76
N VAL A 393 -10.09 -4.26 -23.19
CA VAL A 393 -10.03 -5.10 -22.01
C VAL A 393 -10.01 -6.58 -22.38
N GLN A 394 -8.82 -7.17 -22.40
CA GLN A 394 -8.66 -8.60 -22.63
C GLN A 394 -8.82 -9.41 -21.33
N VAL A 395 -9.84 -10.26 -21.27
CA VAL A 395 -10.00 -11.29 -20.25
C VAL A 395 -9.04 -12.45 -20.57
N GLY A 396 -8.40 -13.07 -19.56
CA GLY A 396 -7.56 -14.25 -19.81
C GLY A 396 -6.10 -13.99 -20.22
N GLY A 397 -5.71 -12.75 -20.54
CA GLY A 397 -4.35 -12.44 -21.04
C GLY A 397 -3.25 -12.53 -19.97
N GLU A 398 -2.17 -13.28 -20.23
CA GLU A 398 -1.06 -13.45 -19.28
C GLU A 398 -0.18 -12.20 -19.11
N LYS A 399 -0.31 -11.18 -19.97
CA LYS A 399 0.46 -9.95 -19.88
C LYS A 399 -0.16 -8.82 -20.71
N PRO A 400 -0.31 -7.60 -20.17
CA PRO A 400 -0.53 -6.42 -20.99
C PRO A 400 0.72 -6.16 -21.87
N ALA A 401 0.52 -6.04 -23.18
CA ALA A 401 1.28 -5.04 -23.92
C ALA A 401 0.68 -3.70 -23.51
N ALA A 402 1.44 -2.87 -22.82
CA ALA A 402 0.92 -1.56 -22.42
C ALA A 402 0.68 -0.73 -23.68
N ASP A 403 -0.56 -0.30 -23.88
CA ASP A 403 -0.97 1.07 -24.19
C ASP A 403 -2.49 1.13 -24.00
N PHE A 404 -2.90 1.37 -22.75
CA PHE A 404 -4.28 1.51 -22.28
C PHE A 404 -5.17 0.23 -22.33
N GLY A 405 -5.65 -0.23 -21.16
CA GLY A 405 -6.90 -0.99 -21.06
C GLY A 405 -6.88 -2.45 -20.67
N VAL A 406 -5.71 -3.08 -20.55
CA VAL A 406 -5.69 -4.51 -20.21
C VAL A 406 -5.89 -4.71 -18.71
N LEU A 407 -6.74 -5.67 -18.33
CA LEU A 407 -6.82 -6.12 -16.94
C LEU A 407 -5.42 -6.50 -16.45
N TRP A 408 -5.03 -5.97 -15.30
CA TRP A 408 -3.73 -6.24 -14.69
C TRP A 408 -3.47 -7.75 -14.47
N ARG A 409 -4.56 -8.53 -14.41
CA ARG A 409 -4.56 -10.00 -14.40
C ARG A 409 -5.86 -10.55 -15.02
N PRO A 410 -5.84 -11.76 -15.59
CA PRO A 410 -7.05 -12.48 -16.00
C PRO A 410 -8.08 -12.58 -14.87
N ALA A 411 -9.34 -12.23 -15.14
CA ALA A 411 -10.45 -12.64 -14.28
C ALA A 411 -10.63 -14.16 -14.37
N ARG A 412 -10.70 -14.85 -13.23
CA ARG A 412 -10.82 -16.32 -13.13
C ARG A 412 -12.22 -16.77 -12.70
N SER A 413 -13.06 -15.83 -12.26
CA SER A 413 -14.45 -16.07 -11.89
C SER A 413 -15.34 -14.89 -12.30
N VAL A 414 -16.65 -15.13 -12.32
CA VAL A 414 -17.68 -14.10 -12.56
C VAL A 414 -17.61 -12.99 -11.52
N ASP A 415 -17.42 -13.33 -10.25
CA ASP A 415 -17.32 -12.34 -9.18
C ASP A 415 -16.05 -11.46 -9.32
N GLU A 416 -14.92 -12.07 -9.69
CA GLU A 416 -13.66 -11.35 -9.94
C GLU A 416 -13.81 -10.39 -11.13
N ALA A 417 -14.51 -10.80 -12.19
CA ALA A 417 -14.79 -9.95 -13.34
C ALA A 417 -15.71 -8.77 -12.97
N LEU A 418 -16.74 -9.00 -12.16
CA LEU A 418 -17.62 -7.93 -11.69
C LEU A 418 -16.85 -6.87 -10.88
N GLU A 419 -16.00 -7.29 -9.96
CA GLU A 419 -15.15 -6.38 -9.17
C GLU A 419 -14.21 -5.58 -10.07
N LEU A 420 -13.53 -6.24 -11.01
CA LEU A 420 -12.63 -5.59 -11.96
C LEU A 420 -13.34 -4.55 -12.84
N GLY A 421 -14.58 -4.82 -13.26
CA GLY A 421 -15.35 -3.87 -14.06
C GLY A 421 -15.65 -2.59 -13.29
N VAL A 422 -15.99 -2.72 -12.00
CA VAL A 422 -16.21 -1.57 -11.13
C VAL A 422 -14.91 -0.78 -10.93
N GLU A 423 -13.76 -1.45 -10.83
CA GLU A 423 -12.45 -0.81 -10.75
C GLU A 423 -12.13 -0.01 -12.02
N VAL A 424 -12.36 -0.58 -13.20
CA VAL A 424 -12.10 0.09 -14.49
C VAL A 424 -12.93 1.36 -14.63
N ALA A 425 -14.25 1.30 -14.38
CA ALA A 425 -15.11 2.48 -14.48
C ALA A 425 -14.66 3.60 -13.53
N ARG A 426 -14.26 3.24 -12.31
CA ARG A 426 -13.75 4.18 -11.30
C ARG A 426 -12.45 4.84 -11.72
N ASP A 427 -11.49 4.07 -12.21
CA ASP A 427 -10.21 4.61 -12.67
C ASP A 427 -10.38 5.50 -13.91
N LEU A 428 -11.37 5.23 -14.77
CA LEU A 428 -11.74 6.10 -15.89
C LEU A 428 -12.36 7.43 -15.43
N VAL A 429 -13.22 7.41 -14.41
CA VAL A 429 -13.74 8.66 -13.80
C VAL A 429 -12.61 9.54 -13.28
N LEU A 430 -11.61 8.91 -12.64
CA LEU A 430 -10.43 9.63 -12.16
C LEU A 430 -9.58 10.24 -13.30
N GLN A 431 -9.84 9.90 -14.55
CA GLN A 431 -9.21 10.48 -15.74
C GLN A 431 -10.09 11.54 -16.46
N GLY A 432 -11.28 11.85 -15.91
CA GLY A 432 -12.20 12.85 -16.46
C GLY A 432 -13.20 12.31 -17.49
N VAL A 433 -13.37 10.98 -17.55
CA VAL A 433 -14.36 10.32 -18.42
C VAL A 433 -15.77 10.58 -17.91
N GLY A 434 -16.65 11.09 -18.79
CA GLY A 434 -18.06 11.34 -18.49
C GLY A 434 -19.00 10.28 -19.09
N GLU A 435 -18.52 9.54 -20.10
CA GLU A 435 -19.28 8.53 -20.82
C GLU A 435 -18.37 7.35 -21.20
N ILE A 436 -18.85 6.13 -20.97
CA ILE A 436 -18.22 4.89 -21.41
C ILE A 436 -19.17 4.18 -22.36
N VAL A 437 -18.68 3.88 -23.56
CA VAL A 437 -19.35 3.00 -24.51
C VAL A 437 -18.66 1.64 -24.41
N VAL A 438 -19.31 0.66 -23.80
CA VAL A 438 -18.76 -0.70 -23.74
C VAL A 438 -18.95 -1.35 -25.11
N GLU A 439 -18.15 -2.32 -25.53
CA GLU A 439 -18.36 -3.14 -26.72
C GLU A 439 -18.03 -4.58 -26.36
N LEU A 440 -18.91 -5.52 -26.73
CA LEU A 440 -18.76 -6.95 -26.43
C LEU A 440 -18.73 -7.75 -27.74
N PRO A 441 -17.60 -7.85 -28.45
CA PRO A 441 -17.51 -8.60 -29.69
C PRO A 441 -17.77 -10.11 -29.51
N VAL A 442 -17.49 -10.65 -28.32
CA VAL A 442 -17.74 -12.04 -27.93
C VAL A 442 -18.31 -12.09 -26.51
N GLU A 443 -19.47 -12.73 -26.34
CA GLU A 443 -20.17 -12.81 -25.05
C GLU A 443 -19.89 -14.14 -24.32
N SER A 444 -19.05 -14.09 -23.28
CA SER A 444 -18.93 -15.12 -22.24
C SER A 444 -19.66 -14.68 -20.96
N ASP A 445 -19.81 -15.58 -19.99
CA ASP A 445 -20.29 -15.20 -18.65
C ASP A 445 -19.34 -14.21 -17.97
N VAL A 446 -18.04 -14.30 -18.26
CA VAL A 446 -17.00 -13.45 -17.67
C VAL A 446 -16.99 -12.06 -18.31
N SER A 447 -17.10 -11.96 -19.64
CA SER A 447 -17.18 -10.67 -20.34
C SER A 447 -18.48 -9.92 -20.00
N ARG A 448 -19.62 -10.62 -19.88
CA ARG A 448 -20.87 -10.02 -19.39
C ARG A 448 -20.78 -9.54 -17.94
N ALA A 449 -20.12 -10.31 -17.06
CA ALA A 449 -19.92 -9.91 -15.68
C ALA A 449 -19.03 -8.66 -15.57
N LEU A 450 -17.99 -8.56 -16.39
CA LEU A 450 -17.13 -7.38 -16.47
C LEU A 450 -17.90 -6.16 -16.95
N ALA A 451 -18.67 -6.27 -18.05
CA ALA A 451 -19.50 -5.18 -18.57
C ALA A 451 -20.50 -4.68 -17.51
N ARG A 452 -21.18 -5.61 -16.83
CA ARG A 452 -22.06 -5.29 -15.69
C ARG A 452 -21.31 -4.55 -14.58
N GLY A 453 -20.07 -4.94 -14.30
CA GLY A 453 -19.20 -4.26 -13.33
C GLY A 453 -18.89 -2.83 -13.74
N VAL A 454 -18.54 -2.62 -15.01
CA VAL A 454 -18.30 -1.28 -15.59
C VAL A 454 -19.54 -0.42 -15.44
N ARG A 455 -20.73 -0.96 -15.74
CA ARG A 455 -22.00 -0.26 -15.58
C ARG A 455 -22.28 0.12 -14.12
N LEU A 456 -22.13 -0.82 -13.17
CA LEU A 456 -22.32 -0.55 -11.74
C LEU A 456 -21.34 0.52 -11.23
N GLY A 457 -20.06 0.39 -11.58
CA GLY A 457 -19.05 1.38 -11.20
C GLY A 457 -19.28 2.72 -11.86
N GLY A 458 -19.83 2.73 -13.07
CA GLY A 458 -20.14 3.95 -13.78
C GLY A 458 -21.29 4.73 -13.15
N LEU A 459 -22.40 4.05 -12.88
CA LEU A 459 -23.56 4.65 -12.19
C LEU A 459 -23.17 5.24 -10.83
N ALA A 460 -22.35 4.52 -10.06
CA ALA A 460 -21.82 4.97 -8.78
C ALA A 460 -21.04 6.27 -8.84
N CYS A 461 -20.32 6.46 -9.94
CA CYS A 461 -19.45 7.60 -10.15
C CYS A 461 -20.09 8.70 -11.00
N GLY A 462 -21.35 8.52 -11.41
CA GLY A 462 -22.12 9.47 -12.21
C GLY A 462 -21.65 9.61 -13.66
N ILE A 463 -21.07 8.54 -14.21
CA ILE A 463 -20.77 8.46 -15.65
C ILE A 463 -21.87 7.71 -16.37
N THR A 464 -22.13 8.10 -17.62
CA THR A 464 -23.05 7.37 -18.49
C THR A 464 -22.35 6.13 -19.01
N VAL A 465 -23.01 4.97 -18.96
CA VAL A 465 -22.48 3.72 -19.52
C VAL A 465 -23.47 3.14 -20.50
N ASP A 466 -23.09 3.09 -21.77
CA ASP A 466 -23.87 2.48 -22.83
C ASP A 466 -23.31 1.08 -23.14
N GLU A 467 -24.14 0.05 -23.01
CA GLU A 467 -23.85 -1.32 -23.44
C GLU A 467 -24.50 -1.55 -24.82
N PRO A 468 -23.74 -1.92 -25.86
CA PRO A 468 -24.28 -2.16 -27.18
C PRO A 468 -24.99 -3.52 -27.16
N GLY A 469 -26.32 -3.45 -27.20
CA GLY A 469 -27.20 -4.60 -27.34
C GLY A 469 -28.50 -4.14 -28.01
N GLU A 470 -28.77 -4.73 -29.17
CA GLU A 470 -29.82 -4.42 -30.16
C GLU A 470 -29.53 -3.19 -31.03
N MET A 471 -29.49 -3.42 -32.36
CA MET A 471 -29.59 -2.36 -33.36
C MET A 471 -30.68 -1.38 -32.92
N ARG A 472 -30.34 -0.09 -32.78
CA ARG A 472 -31.35 0.95 -32.81
C ARG A 472 -32.03 0.83 -34.17
N ASP A 473 -33.18 0.18 -34.21
CA ASP A 473 -34.02 0.16 -35.39
C ASP A 473 -34.41 1.62 -35.63
N SER A 474 -33.85 2.22 -36.68
CA SER A 474 -34.20 3.56 -37.11
C SER A 474 -35.58 3.51 -37.76
N SER A 475 -36.63 3.37 -36.94
CA SER A 475 -38.01 3.58 -37.37
C SER A 475 -38.93 3.95 -36.20
N ALA A 476 -38.94 5.24 -35.86
CA ALA A 476 -40.13 5.99 -35.46
C ALA A 476 -39.87 7.50 -35.60
#